data_AF-A0AAD7HA11-F1
#
_entry.id   AF-A0AAD7HA11-F1
#
_cell.length_a   1.000
_cell.length_b   1.000
_cell.length_c   1.000
_cell.angle_alpha   90.00
_cell.angle_beta   90.00
_cell.angle_gamma   90.00
#
_symmetry.space_group_name_H-M   'P 1'
#
loop_
_entity.id
_entity.type
_entity.pdbx_description
1 polymer ?
#
loop_
_entity_poly.entity_id
_entity_poly.type
_entity_poly.pdbx_seq_one_letter_code
_entity_poly.pdbx_strand_id
1 'polypeptide(L)'
;SFQELLMHVSRQLHTLETIEEGRAEMQLFGQLIKVFFLSWNFPKMHSQLHVFDDIQRKGVTKNYGTKPDESMHGFTRQVYLHQTNFKDVEAQVIL
;
A
#
# COMPACT_ATOMS: atom_id res chain seq x y z
N SER A 1 10.25 14.11 -7.65
CA SER A 1 9.06 13.77 -8.49
C SER A 1 8.26 12.67 -7.80
N PHE A 2 7.10 12.20 -8.32
CA PHE A 2 6.39 11.08 -7.67
C PHE A 2 7.25 9.81 -7.57
N GLN A 3 8.06 9.55 -8.60
CA GLN A 3 8.94 8.38 -8.63
C GLN A 3 10.10 8.47 -7.63
N GLU A 4 10.66 9.67 -7.45
CA GLU A 4 11.67 9.92 -6.41
C GLU A 4 11.09 9.71 -5.01
N LEU A 5 9.90 10.27 -4.72
CA LEU A 5 9.23 10.04 -3.44
C LEU A 5 9.01 8.53 -3.19
N LEU A 6 8.56 7.79 -4.20
CA LEU A 6 8.41 6.34 -4.11
C LEU A 6 9.73 5.61 -3.83
N MET A 7 10.85 6.06 -4.39
CA MET A 7 12.18 5.51 -4.12
C MET A 7 12.53 5.63 -2.64
N HIS A 8 12.29 6.79 -2.02
CA HIS A 8 12.52 6.98 -0.59
C HIS A 8 11.60 6.10 0.27
N VAL A 9 10.31 6.03 -0.08
CA VAL A 9 9.27 5.29 0.67
C VAL A 9 9.41 3.76 0.57
N SER A 10 10.02 3.26 -0.51
CA SER A 10 10.13 1.82 -0.81
C SER A 10 11.39 1.17 -0.23
N ARG A 11 12.15 1.88 0.61
CA ARG A 11 13.36 1.34 1.24
C ARG A 11 13.00 0.15 2.14
N GLN A 12 13.90 -0.83 2.19
CA GLN A 12 13.77 -2.00 3.06
C GLN A 12 14.19 -1.71 4.50
N LEU A 13 14.89 -0.60 4.72
CA LEU A 13 15.35 -0.12 6.01
C LEU A 13 15.31 1.40 6.01
N HIS A 14 14.82 1.96 7.11
CA HIS A 14 14.82 3.39 7.37
C HIS A 14 15.69 3.69 8.59
N THR A 15 16.45 4.76 8.47
CA THR A 15 17.24 5.42 9.50
C THR A 15 16.67 6.82 9.71
N LEU A 16 17.08 7.52 10.78
CA LEU A 16 16.67 8.91 10.99
C LEU A 16 17.03 9.78 9.77
N GLU A 17 18.24 9.60 9.21
CA GLU A 17 18.70 10.31 8.02
C GLU A 17 17.82 10.05 6.80
N THR A 18 17.56 8.78 6.47
CA THR A 18 16.74 8.45 5.28
C THR A 18 15.27 8.82 5.43
N ILE A 19 14.76 8.94 6.67
CA ILE A 19 13.44 9.51 6.97
C ILE A 19 13.44 11.01 6.69
N GLU A 20 14.44 11.76 7.18
CA GLU A 20 14.53 13.19 6.93
C GLU A 20 14.71 13.53 5.44
N GLU A 21 15.56 12.77 4.73
CA GLU A 21 15.67 12.87 3.26
C GLU A 21 14.31 12.68 2.58
N GLY A 22 13.57 11.65 3.00
CA GLY A 22 12.26 11.35 2.45
C GLY A 22 11.23 12.45 2.75
N ARG A 23 11.27 13.04 3.96
CA ARG A 23 10.43 14.18 4.32
C ARG A 23 10.76 15.41 3.46
N ALA A 24 12.03 15.65 3.17
CA ALA A 24 12.45 16.72 2.26
C ALA A 24 11.92 16.49 0.83
N GLU A 25 12.04 15.27 0.30
CA GLU A 25 11.49 14.93 -1.02
C GLU A 25 9.96 15.07 -1.05
N MET A 26 9.27 14.73 0.05
CA MET A 26 7.82 14.90 0.17
C MET A 26 7.41 16.39 0.12
N GLN A 27 8.20 17.28 0.74
CA GLN A 27 7.97 18.72 0.64
C GLN A 27 8.16 19.22 -0.79
N LEU A 28 9.23 18.79 -1.47
CA LEU A 28 9.49 19.15 -2.87
C LEU A 28 8.40 18.63 -3.80
N PHE A 29 7.97 17.38 -3.63
CA PHE A 29 6.83 16.82 -4.34
C PHE A 29 5.54 17.60 -4.08
N GLY A 30 5.31 18.01 -2.83
CA GLY A 30 4.22 18.89 -2.42
C GLY A 30 4.18 20.21 -3.19
N GLN A 31 5.35 20.86 -3.35
CA GLN A 31 5.48 22.10 -4.12
C GLN A 31 5.21 21.87 -5.61
N LEU A 32 5.78 20.81 -6.20
CA LEU A 32 5.59 20.50 -7.62
C LEU A 32 4.11 20.26 -7.94
N ILE A 33 3.41 19.45 -7.15
CA ILE A 33 2.01 19.15 -7.45
C ILE A 33 1.14 20.40 -7.29
N LYS A 34 1.44 21.33 -6.37
CA LYS A 34 0.71 22.62 -6.28
C LYS A 34 0.84 23.47 -7.56
N VAL A 35 1.98 23.39 -8.25
CA VAL A 35 2.21 24.10 -9.52
C VAL A 35 1.42 23.44 -10.66
N PHE A 36 1.37 22.11 -10.70
CA PHE A 36 0.78 21.37 -11.81
C PHE A 36 -0.71 21.00 -11.62
N PHE A 37 -1.24 21.02 -10.40
CA PHE A 37 -2.60 20.60 -10.08
C PHE A 37 -3.29 21.59 -9.12
N LEU A 38 -4.43 22.13 -9.54
CA LEU A 38 -5.28 23.05 -8.77
C LEU A 38 -5.94 22.39 -7.55
N SER A 39 -6.14 21.07 -7.63
CA SER A 39 -6.87 20.14 -6.75
C SER A 39 -6.04 19.17 -5.90
N TRP A 40 -5.68 19.45 -4.64
CA TRP A 40 -4.95 18.47 -3.78
C TRP A 40 -5.81 17.51 -2.96
N ASN A 41 -7.13 17.47 -3.22
CA ASN A 41 -8.08 16.74 -2.40
C ASN A 41 -8.41 15.36 -3.00
N PHE A 42 -7.42 14.50 -3.17
CA PHE A 42 -7.68 13.08 -3.47
C PHE A 42 -7.14 12.15 -2.38
N PRO A 43 -7.90 11.11 -1.99
CA PRO A 43 -7.56 10.27 -0.84
C PRO A 43 -6.13 9.71 -0.86
N LYS A 44 -5.61 9.42 -2.06
CA LYS A 44 -4.28 8.81 -2.21
C LYS A 44 -3.12 9.75 -1.88
N MET A 45 -3.29 11.07 -1.97
CA MET A 45 -2.26 12.03 -1.51
C MET A 45 -2.17 12.09 0.00
N HIS A 46 -3.31 11.97 0.68
CA HIS A 46 -3.34 12.02 2.13
C HIS A 46 -2.51 10.89 2.74
N SER A 47 -2.56 9.70 2.15
CA SER A 47 -1.67 8.58 2.52
C SER A 47 -0.19 8.92 2.34
N GLN A 48 0.18 9.69 1.31
CA GLN A 48 1.58 10.12 1.11
C GLN A 48 2.01 11.14 2.18
N LEU A 49 1.12 12.06 2.59
CA LEU A 49 1.44 13.06 3.63
C LEU A 49 1.85 12.43 4.96
N HIS A 50 1.26 11.29 5.29
CA HIS A 50 1.54 10.59 6.54
C HIS A 50 2.56 9.45 6.39
N VAL A 51 3.12 9.23 5.20
CA VAL A 51 3.90 8.02 4.91
C VAL A 51 5.13 7.87 5.80
N PHE A 52 5.85 8.96 6.09
CA PHE A 52 7.05 8.92 6.94
C PHE A 52 6.73 8.81 8.44
N ASP A 53 5.59 9.33 8.87
CA ASP A 53 5.10 9.12 10.25
C ASP A 53 4.65 7.66 10.43
N ASP A 54 4.00 7.10 9.42
CA ASP A 54 3.65 5.68 9.38
C ASP A 54 4.89 4.80 9.35
N ILE A 55 5.92 5.14 8.57
CA ILE A 55 7.21 4.44 8.56
C ILE A 55 7.84 4.47 9.96
N GLN A 56 7.85 5.62 10.62
CA GLN A 56 8.42 5.74 11.96
C GLN A 56 7.67 4.91 13.01
N ARG A 57 6.34 4.73 12.85
CA ARG A 57 5.50 3.95 13.77
C ARG A 57 5.45 2.45 13.45
N LYS A 58 5.47 2.08 12.17
CA LYS A 58 5.16 0.72 11.66
C LYS A 58 6.36 0.05 10.99
N GLY A 59 7.48 0.75 10.85
CA GLY A 59 8.68 0.28 10.16
C GLY A 59 8.64 0.58 8.67
N VAL A 60 8.68 -0.44 7.82
CA VAL A 60 8.74 -0.24 6.36
C VAL A 60 7.37 -0.42 5.72
N THR A 61 7.12 0.25 4.59
CA THR A 61 5.85 0.16 3.85
C THR A 61 5.42 -1.26 3.48
N LYS A 62 6.40 -2.16 3.32
CA LYS A 62 6.13 -3.58 3.05
C LYS A 62 5.34 -4.26 4.17
N ASN A 63 5.47 -3.81 5.42
CA ASN A 63 4.85 -4.47 6.58
C ASN A 63 3.34 -4.25 6.68
N TYR A 64 2.84 -3.17 6.08
CA TYR A 64 1.44 -2.77 6.16
C TYR A 64 0.80 -2.56 4.78
N GLY A 65 1.39 -3.19 3.76
CA GLY A 65 0.84 -3.27 2.42
C GLY A 65 -0.02 -4.52 2.22
N THR A 66 -0.90 -4.49 1.23
CA THR A 66 -1.84 -5.57 0.89
C THR A 66 -1.28 -6.62 -0.07
N LYS A 67 -0.04 -6.44 -0.56
CA LYS A 67 0.60 -7.32 -1.56
C LYS A 67 0.57 -8.82 -1.19
N PRO A 68 0.82 -9.23 0.07
CA PRO A 68 0.74 -10.64 0.44
C PRO A 68 -0.66 -11.22 0.20
N ASP A 69 -1.71 -10.49 0.60
CA ASP A 69 -3.10 -10.92 0.43
C ASP A 69 -3.52 -10.91 -1.04
N GLU A 70 -3.08 -9.88 -1.79
CA GLU A 70 -3.30 -9.78 -3.23
C GLU A 70 -2.69 -10.97 -3.98
N SER A 71 -1.48 -11.38 -3.60
CA SER A 71 -0.82 -12.56 -4.18
C SER A 71 -1.57 -13.85 -3.88
N MET A 72 -2.28 -13.93 -2.74
CA MET A 72 -3.02 -15.11 -2.32
C MET A 72 -4.36 -15.27 -3.07
N HIS A 73 -4.95 -14.18 -3.58
CA HIS A 73 -6.23 -14.22 -4.29
C HIS A 73 -6.27 -15.20 -5.48
N GLY A 74 -5.18 -15.28 -6.25
CA GLY A 74 -5.09 -16.22 -7.38
C GLY A 74 -5.23 -17.68 -6.93
N PHE A 75 -4.48 -18.08 -5.89
CA PHE A 75 -4.56 -19.41 -5.31
C PHE A 75 -5.95 -19.69 -4.73
N THR A 76 -6.49 -18.77 -3.94
CA THR A 76 -7.82 -18.91 -3.32
C THR A 76 -8.92 -19.08 -4.35
N ARG A 77 -8.85 -18.36 -5.48
CA ARG A 77 -9.78 -18.56 -6.61
C ARG A 77 -9.71 -19.98 -7.17
N GLN A 78 -8.51 -20.54 -7.33
CA GLN A 78 -8.36 -21.89 -7.86
C GLN A 78 -8.90 -22.96 -6.90
N VAL A 79 -8.63 -22.80 -5.60
CA VAL A 79 -9.21 -23.68 -4.57
C VAL A 79 -10.73 -23.57 -4.58
N TYR A 80 -11.28 -22.36 -4.59
CA TYR A 80 -12.72 -22.13 -4.67
C TYR A 80 -13.35 -22.84 -5.89
N LEU A 81 -12.75 -22.70 -7.07
CA LEU A 81 -13.30 -23.25 -8.32
C LEU A 81 -13.17 -24.77 -8.45
N HIS A 82 -12.12 -25.38 -7.89
CA HIS A 82 -11.78 -26.77 -8.19
C HIS A 82 -11.84 -27.70 -6.97
N GLN A 83 -11.95 -27.15 -5.76
CA GLN A 83 -11.86 -27.91 -4.51
C GLN A 83 -12.99 -27.58 -3.52
N THR A 84 -13.97 -26.76 -3.92
CA THR A 84 -15.17 -26.51 -3.13
C THR A 84 -16.41 -26.87 -3.94
N ASN A 85 -17.51 -27.14 -3.24
CA ASN A 85 -18.82 -27.30 -3.88
C ASN A 85 -19.62 -25.98 -3.90
N PHE A 86 -18.94 -24.83 -3.83
CA PHE A 86 -19.57 -23.50 -3.88
C PHE A 86 -20.60 -23.24 -2.78
N LYS A 87 -20.48 -23.92 -1.63
CA LYS A 87 -21.49 -23.89 -0.56
C LYS A 87 -22.84 -24.43 -1.02
N ASP A 88 -22.84 -25.50 -1.82
CA ASP A 88 -24.03 -26.32 -2.01
C ASP A 88 -24.32 -27.07 -0.71
N VAL A 89 -25.06 -26.40 0.20
CA VAL A 89 -25.33 -26.86 1.57
C VAL A 89 -26.48 -27.86 1.60
N GLU A 90 -27.49 -27.73 0.73
CA GLU A 90 -28.65 -28.64 0.72
C GLU A 90 -28.22 -30.10 0.52
N ALA A 91 -27.30 -30.36 -0.42
CA ALA A 91 -26.78 -31.70 -0.66
C ALA A 91 -25.89 -32.26 0.48
N GLN A 92 -25.44 -31.42 1.41
CA GLN A 92 -24.58 -31.82 2.55
C GLN A 92 -25.38 -32.17 3.82
N VAL A 93 -26.62 -31.69 3.94
CA VAL A 93 -27.45 -31.86 5.14
C VAL A 93 -28.32 -33.13 5.06
N ILE A 94 -28.51 -33.68 3.87
CA ILE A 94 -29.26 -34.92 3.67
C ILE A 94 -28.29 -36.11 3.89
N LEU A 95 -28.38 -36.73 5.08
CA LEU A 95 -27.73 -37.98 5.45
C LEU A 95 -28.49 -39.20 4.93
#